data_AF-A0A1Y2AY32-F1
#
_entry.id   AF-A0A1Y2AY32-F1
#
_cell.length_a   1.000
_cell.length_b   1.000
_cell.length_c   1.000
_cell.angle_alpha   90.00
_cell.angle_beta   90.00
_cell.angle_gamma   90.00
#
_symmetry.space_group_name_H-M   'P 1'
#
loop_
_entity.id
_entity.type
_entity.pdbx_description
1 polymer ?
#
loop_
_entity_poly.entity_id
_entity_poly.type
_entity_poly.pdbx_seq_one_letter_code
_entity_poly.pdbx_strand_id
1 'polypeptide(L)'
;MVAPTDPKFVHEEDHQTLATDLKPITSATLTVRIIKSFEFRTQKSIVLRDVDLEEVTVGKLMDMVRDEIKKAPGFKPYRNLVLDTLKLYTVAHGHKTTNLIINMDHDDWILSDPDKKLSQVGCENETELSFFNREAYEAFKLHPEVSCLP
;
A
#
# COMPACT_ATOMS: atom_id res chain seq x y z
N MET A 1 -19.34 59.83 -2.83
CA MET A 1 -19.70 58.82 -1.82
C MET A 1 -21.00 58.19 -2.34
N VAL A 2 -21.09 56.99 -2.90
CA VAL A 2 -20.43 55.70 -2.64
C VAL A 2 -20.44 54.90 -3.97
N ALA A 3 -19.45 54.05 -4.20
CA ALA A 3 -19.50 52.91 -5.14
C ALA A 3 -19.41 51.62 -4.30
N PRO A 4 -19.54 50.40 -4.83
CA PRO A 4 -20.31 49.86 -5.96
C PRO A 4 -21.18 48.66 -5.48
N THR A 5 -21.94 48.00 -6.36
CA THR A 5 -22.27 46.57 -6.16
C THR A 5 -22.16 45.83 -7.48
N ASP A 6 -21.03 45.17 -7.65
CA ASP A 6 -20.76 44.19 -8.70
C ASP A 6 -21.70 42.97 -8.62
N PRO A 7 -22.06 42.37 -9.77
CA PRO A 7 -22.79 41.11 -9.80
C PRO A 7 -21.86 39.96 -9.39
N LYS A 8 -22.33 39.13 -8.45
CA LYS A 8 -21.65 37.94 -7.96
C LYS A 8 -21.36 36.98 -9.11
N PHE A 9 -20.09 36.86 -9.51
CA PHE A 9 -19.59 35.73 -10.27
C PHE A 9 -19.67 34.49 -9.38
N VAL A 10 -20.61 33.61 -9.68
CA VAL A 10 -20.61 32.24 -9.15
C VAL A 10 -19.55 31.50 -9.95
N HIS A 11 -18.43 31.15 -9.31
CA HIS A 11 -17.47 30.23 -9.90
C HIS A 11 -18.13 28.84 -9.88
N GLU A 12 -18.64 28.44 -11.04
CA GLU A 12 -18.95 27.04 -11.33
C GLU A 12 -17.59 26.35 -11.53
N GLU A 13 -17.08 25.76 -10.45
CA GLU A 13 -15.88 24.92 -10.51
C GLU A 13 -16.24 23.65 -11.28
N ASP A 14 -15.89 23.67 -12.57
CA ASP A 14 -15.85 22.51 -13.46
C ASP A 14 -14.84 21.50 -12.85
N HIS A 15 -15.33 20.67 -11.93
CA HIS A 15 -14.57 19.56 -11.39
C HIS A 15 -14.40 18.55 -12.52
N GLN A 16 -13.32 18.74 -13.28
CA GLN A 16 -12.87 17.87 -14.34
C GLN A 16 -12.78 16.43 -13.81
N THR A 17 -13.83 15.65 -14.01
CA THR A 17 -13.89 14.23 -13.64
C THR A 17 -12.87 13.49 -14.48
N LEU A 18 -11.69 13.26 -13.90
CA LEU A 18 -10.65 12.45 -14.51
C LEU A 18 -11.19 11.02 -14.62
N ALA A 19 -11.07 10.45 -15.83
CA ALA A 19 -11.64 9.16 -16.23
C ALA A 19 -11.06 7.92 -15.50
N THR A 20 -10.50 8.09 -14.31
CA THR A 20 -10.09 7.03 -13.38
C THR A 20 -11.25 6.55 -12.51
N ASP A 21 -12.37 7.27 -12.48
CA ASP A 21 -13.58 7.01 -11.67
C ASP A 21 -14.49 5.87 -12.19
N LEU A 22 -13.99 4.98 -13.06
CA LEU A 22 -14.83 3.99 -13.76
C LEU A 22 -14.76 2.56 -13.19
N LYS A 23 -13.94 2.33 -12.15
CA LYS A 23 -14.04 1.10 -11.37
C LYS A 23 -14.59 1.44 -9.99
N PRO A 24 -15.72 0.87 -9.57
CA PRO A 24 -16.17 1.06 -8.21
C PRO A 24 -15.08 0.54 -7.27
N ILE A 25 -14.82 1.27 -6.19
CA ILE A 25 -13.92 0.87 -5.10
C ILE A 25 -14.27 -0.50 -4.49
N THR A 26 -15.44 -1.03 -4.84
CA THR A 26 -15.91 -2.38 -4.49
C THR A 26 -15.29 -3.50 -5.34
N SER A 27 -14.57 -3.21 -6.43
CA SER A 27 -13.83 -4.20 -7.23
C SER A 27 -12.44 -3.65 -7.61
N ALA A 28 -11.60 -3.49 -6.60
CA ALA A 28 -10.22 -3.07 -6.77
C ALA A 28 -9.29 -4.26 -7.03
N THR A 29 -8.23 -4.02 -7.81
CA THR A 29 -7.08 -4.92 -7.88
C THR A 29 -5.97 -4.39 -6.99
N LEU A 30 -5.51 -5.19 -6.03
CA LEU A 30 -4.41 -4.84 -5.13
C LEU A 30 -3.21 -5.73 -5.39
N THR A 31 -2.01 -5.15 -5.37
CA THR A 31 -0.77 -5.89 -5.46
C THR A 31 -0.04 -5.85 -4.14
N VAL A 32 0.12 -7.00 -3.49
CA VAL A 32 0.80 -7.13 -2.20
C VAL A 32 2.18 -7.76 -2.38
N ARG A 33 3.23 -6.96 -2.22
CA ARG A 33 4.65 -7.33 -2.30
C ARG A 33 5.06 -7.99 -0.98
N ILE A 34 5.27 -9.30 -0.98
CA ILE A 34 5.70 -10.05 0.21
C ILE A 34 7.21 -9.97 0.32
N ILE A 35 7.71 -9.21 1.28
CA ILE A 35 9.15 -9.05 1.51
C ILE A 35 9.62 -10.20 2.42
N LYS A 36 10.48 -11.07 1.88
CA LYS A 36 11.07 -12.18 2.63
C LYS A 36 12.30 -11.74 3.42
N SER A 37 13.14 -10.90 2.83
CA SER A 37 14.34 -10.39 3.47
C SER A 37 14.66 -9.01 2.93
N PHE A 38 14.80 -8.05 3.85
CA PHE A 38 15.28 -6.71 3.57
C PHE A 38 16.77 -6.72 3.20
N GLU A 39 17.57 -7.49 3.95
CA GLU A 39 19.01 -7.70 3.75
C GLU A 39 19.34 -8.15 2.32
N PHE A 40 18.73 -9.26 1.89
CA PHE A 40 18.94 -9.83 0.55
C PHE A 40 18.04 -9.20 -0.52
N ARG A 41 17.23 -8.20 -0.15
CA ARG A 41 16.25 -7.53 -1.03
C ARG A 41 15.35 -8.52 -1.79
N THR A 42 14.91 -9.59 -1.12
CA THR A 42 14.07 -10.63 -1.73
C THR A 42 12.60 -10.39 -1.44
N GLN A 43 11.79 -10.29 -2.49
CA GLN A 43 10.34 -10.11 -2.39
C GLN A 43 9.59 -10.84 -3.51
N LYS A 44 8.30 -11.11 -3.29
CA LYS A 44 7.41 -11.67 -4.32
C LYS A 44 6.01 -11.10 -4.19
N SER A 45 5.42 -10.67 -5.29
CA SER A 45 4.09 -10.07 -5.29
C SER A 45 2.96 -11.10 -5.41
N ILE A 46 1.87 -10.86 -4.68
CA ILE A 46 0.56 -11.50 -4.83
C ILE A 46 -0.40 -10.45 -5.38
N VAL A 47 -1.15 -10.81 -6.42
CA VAL A 47 -2.19 -9.92 -6.97
C VAL A 47 -3.55 -10.44 -6.50
N LEU A 48 -4.26 -9.61 -5.76
CA LEU A 48 -5.64 -9.85 -5.32
C LEU A 48 -6.58 -9.05 -6.22
N ARG A 49 -7.59 -9.70 -6.78
CA ARG A 49 -8.59 -9.08 -7.65
C ARG A 49 -9.93 -9.08 -6.94
N ASP A 50 -10.83 -8.20 -7.37
CA ASP A 50 -12.19 -8.10 -6.85
C ASP A 50 -12.23 -7.87 -5.34
N VAL A 51 -11.33 -7.01 -4.84
CA VAL A 51 -11.29 -6.62 -3.43
C VAL A 51 -12.20 -5.42 -3.22
N ASP A 52 -13.15 -5.57 -2.30
CA ASP A 52 -14.00 -4.47 -1.86
C ASP A 52 -13.26 -3.62 -0.83
N LEU A 53 -12.83 -2.41 -1.22
CA LEU A 53 -12.04 -1.54 -0.35
C LEU A 53 -12.85 -0.91 0.78
N GLU A 54 -14.17 -0.85 0.66
CA GLU A 54 -15.05 -0.33 1.70
C GLU A 54 -15.38 -1.40 2.74
N GLU A 55 -15.42 -2.67 2.36
CA GLU A 55 -15.78 -3.74 3.30
C GLU A 55 -14.56 -4.45 3.89
N VAL A 56 -13.48 -4.60 3.12
CA VAL A 56 -12.28 -5.29 3.57
C VAL A 56 -11.46 -4.37 4.49
N THR A 57 -11.11 -4.90 5.67
CA THR A 57 -10.19 -4.25 6.60
C THR A 57 -8.73 -4.62 6.32
N VAL A 58 -7.80 -3.83 6.85
CA VAL A 58 -6.36 -4.10 6.77
C VAL A 58 -6.02 -5.49 7.33
N GLY A 59 -6.58 -5.86 8.48
CA GLY A 59 -6.37 -7.19 9.08
C GLY A 59 -6.92 -8.31 8.20
N LYS A 60 -8.11 -8.11 7.61
CA LYS A 60 -8.70 -9.09 6.69
C LYS A 60 -7.85 -9.28 5.43
N LEU A 61 -7.29 -8.20 4.90
CA LEU A 61 -6.35 -8.26 3.77
C LEU A 61 -5.09 -9.07 4.14
N MET A 62 -4.52 -8.86 5.32
CA MET A 62 -3.38 -9.65 5.80
C MET A 62 -3.70 -11.14 5.84
N ASP A 63 -4.86 -11.52 6.36
CA ASP A 63 -5.29 -12.92 6.43
C ASP A 63 -5.46 -13.54 5.04
N MET A 64 -6.13 -12.82 4.12
CA MET A 64 -6.28 -13.26 2.72
C MET A 64 -4.92 -13.54 2.09
N VAL A 65 -3.95 -12.63 2.27
CA VAL A 65 -2.59 -12.79 1.74
C VAL A 65 -1.86 -13.98 2.39
N ARG A 66 -1.96 -14.15 3.71
CA ARG A 66 -1.36 -15.29 4.43
C ARG A 66 -1.91 -16.63 3.91
N ASP A 67 -3.20 -16.69 3.63
CA ASP A 67 -3.83 -17.90 3.09
C ASP A 67 -3.40 -18.17 1.65
N GLU A 68 -3.28 -17.14 0.81
CA GLU A 68 -2.75 -17.29 -0.55
C GLU A 68 -1.28 -17.75 -0.56
N ILE A 69 -0.44 -17.28 0.37
CA ILE A 69 0.94 -17.75 0.56
C ILE A 69 0.98 -19.26 0.87
N LYS A 70 0.05 -19.76 1.69
CA LYS A 70 -0.04 -21.19 2.02
C LYS A 70 -0.47 -22.02 0.82
N LYS A 71 -1.44 -21.55 0.03
CA LYS A 71 -1.99 -22.29 -1.12
C LYS A 71 -1.04 -22.28 -2.31
N ALA A 72 -0.47 -21.13 -2.66
CA ALA A 72 0.28 -20.98 -3.89
C ALA A 72 1.62 -21.76 -3.86
N PRO A 73 1.90 -22.63 -4.85
CA PRO A 73 3.11 -23.45 -4.86
C PRO A 73 4.39 -22.61 -4.98
N GLY A 74 4.30 -21.45 -5.65
CA GLY A 74 5.40 -20.50 -5.78
C GLY A 74 5.78 -19.76 -4.49
N PHE A 75 5.02 -19.93 -3.40
CA PHE A 75 5.24 -19.27 -2.12
C PHE A 75 5.71 -20.23 -1.02
N LYS A 76 6.08 -21.47 -1.36
CA LYS A 76 6.71 -22.43 -0.43
C LYS A 76 7.77 -21.80 0.51
N PRO A 77 8.75 -21.01 0.03
CA PRO A 77 9.77 -20.41 0.91
C PRO A 77 9.27 -19.23 1.77
N TYR A 78 8.00 -18.82 1.63
CA TYR A 78 7.38 -17.71 2.36
C TYR A 78 6.38 -18.21 3.42
N ARG A 79 6.05 -19.51 3.46
CA ARG A 79 4.99 -20.05 4.35
C ARG A 79 5.30 -19.97 5.84
N ASN A 80 6.58 -19.98 6.21
CA ASN A 80 7.04 -19.89 7.59
C ASN A 80 7.47 -18.46 7.96
N LEU A 81 7.25 -17.49 7.07
CA LEU A 81 7.63 -16.11 7.30
C LEU A 81 6.65 -15.49 8.29
N VAL A 82 7.18 -14.81 9.31
CA VAL A 82 6.37 -13.94 10.16
C VAL A 82 6.06 -12.71 9.34
N LEU A 83 4.78 -12.45 9.10
CA LEU A 83 4.31 -11.28 8.36
C LEU A 83 3.26 -10.63 9.23
N ASP A 84 3.46 -9.38 9.62
CA ASP A 84 2.60 -8.71 10.62
C ASP A 84 2.31 -7.25 10.26
N THR A 85 3.07 -6.66 9.34
CA THR A 85 2.99 -5.24 9.02
C THR A 85 2.78 -5.02 7.53
N LEU A 86 1.73 -4.26 7.19
CA LEU A 86 1.48 -3.74 5.85
C LEU A 86 1.91 -2.28 5.75
N LYS A 87 2.47 -1.89 4.60
CA LYS A 87 2.85 -0.51 4.28
C LYS A 87 2.45 -0.18 2.86
N LEU A 88 1.90 1.01 2.61
CA LEU A 88 1.69 1.49 1.25
C LEU A 88 3.02 1.68 0.54
N TYR A 89 3.14 1.18 -0.68
CA TYR A 89 4.36 1.25 -1.50
C TYR A 89 4.26 2.32 -2.58
N THR A 90 3.12 2.42 -3.26
CA THR A 90 2.85 3.46 -4.26
C THR A 90 1.50 4.12 -4.00
N VAL A 91 1.50 5.44 -4.04
CA VAL A 91 0.30 6.25 -4.31
C VAL A 91 0.47 6.69 -5.76
N ALA A 92 -0.58 6.60 -6.59
CA ALA A 92 -0.52 7.19 -7.92
C ALA A 92 -0.01 8.64 -7.77
N HIS A 93 1.11 8.97 -8.43
CA HIS A 93 1.87 10.24 -8.34
C HIS A 93 3.04 10.35 -7.31
N GLY A 94 3.40 9.28 -6.59
CA GLY A 94 4.53 9.28 -5.64
C GLY A 94 5.90 9.08 -6.29
N HIS A 95 6.91 9.85 -5.83
CA HIS A 95 8.30 9.78 -6.27
C HIS A 95 8.87 8.35 -6.24
N LYS A 96 9.63 8.00 -7.28
CA LYS A 96 10.35 6.73 -7.41
C LYS A 96 11.32 6.56 -6.23
N THR A 97 11.09 5.56 -5.39
CA THR A 97 11.97 5.26 -4.25
C THR A 97 13.34 4.80 -4.74
N THR A 98 14.40 5.33 -4.13
CA THR A 98 15.79 4.91 -4.39
C THR A 98 16.09 3.52 -3.83
N ASN A 99 15.38 3.11 -2.76
CA ASN A 99 15.44 1.77 -2.21
C ASN A 99 14.47 0.81 -2.92
N LEU A 100 15.03 -0.23 -3.55
CA LEU A 100 14.29 -1.21 -4.37
C LEU A 100 13.38 -2.14 -3.55
N ILE A 101 13.66 -2.33 -2.26
CA ILE A 101 12.93 -3.29 -1.43
C ILE A 101 11.73 -2.65 -0.72
N ILE A 102 11.91 -1.48 -0.08
CA ILE A 102 10.85 -0.75 0.63
C ILE A 102 11.18 0.75 0.70
N ASN A 103 10.15 1.60 0.73
CA ASN A 103 10.30 3.02 1.05
C ASN A 103 10.64 3.19 2.55
N MET A 104 11.74 3.86 2.88
CA MET A 104 12.15 4.12 4.26
C MET A 104 11.83 5.54 4.74
N ASP A 105 11.48 6.44 3.83
CA ASP A 105 11.29 7.86 4.11
C ASP A 105 9.88 8.20 4.62
N HIS A 106 8.92 7.30 4.44
CA HIS A 106 7.52 7.50 4.83
C HIS A 106 7.02 6.37 5.75
N ASP A 107 7.31 6.44 7.04
CA ASP A 107 6.78 5.48 8.03
C ASP A 107 5.30 5.70 8.35
N ASP A 108 4.78 6.88 8.06
CA ASP A 108 3.37 7.22 8.23
C ASP A 108 2.45 6.38 7.31
N TRP A 109 3.03 5.72 6.29
CA TRP A 109 2.33 4.82 5.38
C TRP A 109 2.19 3.39 5.92
N ILE A 110 2.69 3.13 7.13
CA ILE A 110 2.52 1.84 7.81
C ILE A 110 1.10 1.73 8.33
N LEU A 111 0.40 0.70 7.86
CA LEU A 111 -0.97 0.39 8.23
C LEU A 111 -0.98 -0.28 9.61
N SER A 112 -0.90 0.54 10.65
CA SER A 112 -0.78 0.09 12.05
C SER A 112 -2.12 -0.36 12.64
N ASP A 113 -3.23 0.05 12.04
CA ASP A 113 -4.58 -0.25 12.51
C ASP A 113 -5.22 -1.33 11.62
N PRO A 114 -5.35 -2.58 12.10
CA PRO A 114 -5.92 -3.67 11.33
C PRO A 114 -7.45 -3.56 11.16
N ASP A 115 -8.13 -2.75 11.98
CA ASP A 115 -9.60 -2.64 11.95
C ASP A 115 -10.08 -1.59 10.94
N LYS A 116 -9.19 -0.73 10.44
CA LYS A 116 -9.52 0.24 9.39
C LYS A 116 -9.81 -0.43 8.07
N LYS A 117 -10.78 0.14 7.35
CA LYS A 117 -11.12 -0.24 5.97
C LYS A 117 -10.00 0.17 5.02
N LEU A 118 -9.80 -0.58 3.94
CA LEU A 118 -8.76 -0.27 2.95
C LEU A 118 -8.96 1.12 2.31
N SER A 119 -10.21 1.53 2.08
CA SER A 119 -10.55 2.87 1.58
C SER A 119 -10.13 3.99 2.53
N GLN A 120 -10.13 3.75 3.85
CA GLN A 120 -9.78 4.75 4.87
C GLN A 120 -8.27 4.94 5.05
N VAL A 121 -7.49 3.94 4.63
CA VAL A 121 -6.03 3.99 4.74
C VAL A 121 -5.35 4.46 3.46
N GLY A 122 -6.12 4.89 2.46
CA GLY A 122 -5.60 5.38 1.19
C GLY A 122 -5.30 4.27 0.18
N CYS A 123 -5.92 3.09 0.31
CA CYS A 123 -5.90 2.12 -0.77
C CYS A 123 -6.94 2.50 -1.83
N GLU A 124 -6.51 2.43 -3.08
CA GLU A 124 -7.30 2.63 -4.30
C GLU A 124 -7.09 1.47 -5.28
N ASN A 125 -7.79 1.46 -6.42
CA ASN A 125 -7.54 0.48 -7.47
C ASN A 125 -6.06 0.54 -7.93
N GLU A 126 -5.46 -0.62 -8.16
CA GLU A 126 -4.06 -0.82 -8.55
C GLU A 126 -3.04 -0.37 -7.49
N THR A 127 -3.48 -0.19 -6.24
CA THR A 127 -2.59 0.12 -5.13
C THR A 127 -1.61 -1.02 -4.86
N GLU A 128 -0.35 -0.65 -4.63
CA GLU A 128 0.69 -1.57 -4.20
C GLU A 128 0.96 -1.42 -2.70
N LEU A 129 0.94 -2.56 -2.01
CA LEU A 129 1.23 -2.67 -0.59
C LEU A 129 2.46 -3.58 -0.41
N SER A 130 3.27 -3.31 0.60
CA SER A 130 4.35 -4.21 1.03
C SER A 130 3.94 -4.90 2.33
N PHE A 131 4.05 -6.22 2.38
CA PHE A 131 3.77 -7.03 3.57
C PHE A 131 5.06 -7.67 4.08
N PHE A 132 5.38 -7.43 5.35
CA PHE A 132 6.67 -7.79 5.94
C PHE A 132 6.60 -7.97 7.46
N ASN A 133 7.72 -8.38 8.04
CA ASN A 133 7.89 -8.46 9.49
C ASN A 133 8.38 -7.12 10.07
N ARG A 134 7.66 -6.57 11.07
CA ARG A 134 8.02 -5.28 11.66
C ARG A 134 9.44 -5.25 12.24
N GLU A 135 9.79 -6.29 12.98
CA GLU A 135 11.08 -6.39 13.67
C GLU A 135 12.25 -6.41 12.67
N ALA A 136 12.13 -7.20 11.60
CA ALA A 136 13.12 -7.24 10.52
C ALA A 136 13.25 -5.88 9.80
N TYR A 137 12.14 -5.14 9.65
CA TYR A 137 12.16 -3.80 9.08
C TYR A 137 12.90 -2.81 9.99
N GLU A 138 12.62 -2.82 11.29
CA GLU A 138 13.28 -1.94 12.26
C GLU A 138 14.78 -2.26 12.39
N ALA A 139 15.14 -3.54 12.40
CA ALA A 139 16.54 -3.97 12.36
C ALA A 139 17.26 -3.48 11.08
N PHE A 140 16.59 -3.57 9.93
CA PHE A 140 17.12 -3.05 8.66
C PHE A 140 17.24 -1.52 8.65
N LYS A 141 16.34 -0.79 9.32
CA LYS A 141 16.46 0.67 9.49
C LYS A 141 17.70 1.05 10.31
N LEU A 142 18.01 0.29 11.35
CA LEU A 142 19.19 0.54 12.19
C LEU A 142 20.49 0.21 11.45
N HIS A 143 20.46 -0.79 10.56
CA HIS A 143 21.61 -1.23 9.78
C HIS A 143 21.23 -1.46 8.30
N PRO A 144 21.07 -0.40 7.49
CA PRO A 144 20.66 -0.55 6.09
C PRO A 144 21.75 -1.17 5.19
N GLU A 145 22.96 -1.33 5.72
CA GLU A 145 24.19 -1.69 5.01
C GLU A 145 24.58 -3.17 5.11
N VAL A 146 23.81 -4.02 5.81
CA VAL A 146 24.14 -5.45 5.93
C VAL A 146 23.98 -6.11 4.56
N SER A 147 25.07 -6.06 3.79
CA SER A 147 25.34 -6.82 2.57
C SER A 147 26.77 -7.37 2.61
N CYS A 148 27.37 -7.43 3.81
CA CYS A 148 28.68 -8.02 4.01
C CYS A 148 28.51 -9.28 4.88
N LEU A 149 28.43 -10.43 4.22
CA LEU A 149 28.82 -11.68 4.86
C LEU A 149 30.34 -11.61 5.16
N PRO A 150 30.80 -12.12 6.30
CA PRO A 150 32.23 -12.30 6.59
C PRO A 150 32.90 -13.30 5.64
#